data_AF-A0A920QJM7-F1
#
_entry.id   AF-A0A920QJM7-F1
#
_cell.length_a   1.000
_cell.length_b   1.000
_cell.length_c   1.000
_cell.angle_alpha   90.00
_cell.angle_beta   90.00
_cell.angle_gamma   90.00
#
_symmetry.space_group_name_H-M   'P 1'
#
loop_
_entity.id
_entity.type
_entity.pdbx_description
1 polymer ?
#
loop_
_entity_poly.entity_id
_entity_poly.type
_entity_poly.pdbx_seq_one_letter_code
_entity_poly.pdbx_strand_id
1 'polypeptide(L)'
;MRERGRYGKNCSFVLFLTITTILKTSATWAQIGGGGLMDIGCYFISLARLIFDAEPLRVMGKIEFDPVFKPDRLCSGILVFGQGTSTFTCSTQLVPYQRVNILGTKGRIEIEIPSMPRLSSPEDAPTVQESLKKLSWKYATSTQYRGSFLTCRLNNEKVPTPLEDAVANMKVLEAVIQSAKMKAGASLLS
;
A
#
# COMPACT_ATOMS: atom_id res chain seq x y z
N MET A 1 1.00 -3.70 -17.32
CA MET A 1 2.34 -3.60 -16.70
C MET A 1 3.42 -4.23 -17.61
N ARG A 2 3.63 -3.67 -18.80
CA ARG A 2 4.48 -4.24 -19.87
C ARG A 2 5.86 -3.58 -19.97
N GLU A 3 6.32 -2.85 -18.95
CA GLU A 3 7.52 -2.00 -19.03
C GLU A 3 8.54 -2.25 -17.91
N ARG A 4 8.83 -3.52 -17.59
CA ARG A 4 9.91 -3.89 -16.64
C ARG A 4 11.29 -3.33 -17.04
N GLY A 5 11.50 -2.96 -18.29
CA GLY A 5 12.79 -2.48 -18.80
C GLY A 5 13.15 -1.04 -18.44
N ARG A 6 12.19 -0.20 -18.04
CA ARG A 6 12.44 1.26 -17.87
C ARG A 6 13.17 1.63 -16.58
N TYR A 7 13.05 0.82 -15.52
CA TYR A 7 13.52 1.20 -14.18
C TYR A 7 14.84 0.56 -13.76
N GLY A 8 15.41 -0.34 -14.58
CA GLY A 8 16.65 -1.06 -14.32
C GLY A 8 16.45 -2.37 -13.56
N LYS A 9 17.29 -3.37 -13.81
CA LYS A 9 17.35 -4.60 -13.00
C LYS A 9 18.14 -4.26 -11.72
N ASN A 10 17.66 -4.70 -10.55
CA ASN A 10 18.18 -4.39 -9.20
C ASN A 10 17.69 -3.05 -8.63
N CYS A 11 16.37 -2.87 -8.55
CA CYS A 11 15.76 -1.69 -7.98
C CYS A 11 15.58 -1.84 -6.46
N SER A 12 16.42 -1.16 -5.68
CA SER A 12 16.02 -0.75 -4.33
C SER A 12 14.85 0.20 -4.46
N PHE A 13 13.64 -0.34 -4.52
CA PHE A 13 12.46 0.48 -4.36
C PHE A 13 12.49 1.02 -2.93
N VAL A 14 12.11 2.27 -2.78
CA VAL A 14 11.65 2.76 -1.49
C VAL A 14 10.26 3.27 -1.80
N LEU A 15 9.30 2.36 -1.62
CA LEU A 15 7.93 2.79 -1.49
C LEU A 15 7.89 3.65 -0.23
N PHE A 16 7.66 4.94 -0.38
CA PHE A 16 7.21 5.78 0.72
C PHE A 16 5.75 5.98 0.50
N LEU A 17 4.99 5.40 1.40
CA LEU A 17 3.57 5.40 1.28
C LEU A 17 2.99 5.83 2.60
N THR A 18 2.65 7.10 2.65
CA THR A 18 2.01 7.73 3.78
C THR A 18 0.58 8.00 3.36
N ILE A 19 -0.40 7.31 3.95
CA ILE A 19 -1.81 7.71 3.86
C ILE A 19 -2.30 7.90 5.27
N THR A 20 -2.82 9.09 5.49
CA THR A 20 -3.41 9.49 6.75
C THR A 20 -4.85 9.91 6.44
N THR A 21 -5.81 9.23 7.05
CA THR A 21 -7.22 9.57 6.89
C THR A 21 -7.76 9.88 8.27
N ILE A 22 -8.54 10.96 8.42
CA ILE A 22 -9.30 11.16 9.65
C ILE A 22 -10.51 10.23 9.59
N LEU A 23 -10.36 9.02 10.09
CA LEU A 23 -11.48 8.13 10.37
C LEU A 23 -11.82 8.28 11.85
N LYS A 24 -13.10 8.51 12.17
CA LYS A 24 -13.56 8.40 13.55
C LYS A 24 -13.43 6.94 13.97
N THR A 25 -12.34 6.60 14.65
CA THR A 25 -12.13 5.29 15.25
C THR A 25 -13.17 5.06 16.34
N SER A 26 -13.78 3.87 16.39
CA SER A 26 -14.68 3.46 17.47
C SER A 26 -14.28 2.09 18.02
N ALA A 27 -14.65 1.80 19.27
CA ALA A 27 -14.31 0.53 19.93
C ALA A 27 -14.86 -0.71 19.19
N THR A 28 -15.95 -0.55 18.43
CA THR A 28 -16.51 -1.62 17.58
C THR A 28 -15.55 -2.08 16.48
N TRP A 29 -14.66 -1.20 15.99
CA TRP A 29 -13.68 -1.55 14.96
C TRP A 29 -12.64 -2.52 15.49
N ALA A 30 -12.30 -2.46 16.79
CA ALA A 30 -11.36 -3.38 17.40
C ALA A 30 -11.86 -4.83 17.34
N GLN A 31 -13.17 -5.03 17.50
CA GLN A 31 -13.79 -6.36 17.56
C GLN A 31 -13.86 -7.04 16.18
N ILE A 32 -13.87 -6.26 15.10
CA ILE A 32 -13.96 -6.75 13.71
C ILE A 32 -12.62 -6.73 12.98
N GLY A 33 -11.51 -6.52 13.69
CA GLY A 33 -10.17 -6.47 13.08
C GLY A 33 -9.91 -5.21 12.25
N GLY A 34 -10.54 -4.09 12.61
CA GLY A 34 -10.31 -2.79 11.98
C GLY A 34 -9.09 -2.06 12.56
N GLY A 35 -8.69 -0.97 11.90
CA GLY A 35 -7.54 -0.14 12.28
C GLY A 35 -6.79 0.38 11.04
N GLY A 36 -5.82 1.26 11.24
CA GLY A 36 -5.07 1.88 10.15
C GLY A 36 -4.36 0.86 9.26
N LEU A 37 -3.77 -0.18 9.83
CA LEU A 37 -3.07 -1.22 9.08
C LEU A 37 -4.02 -2.04 8.20
N MET A 38 -5.18 -2.43 8.72
CA MET A 38 -6.15 -3.26 8.01
C MET A 38 -6.93 -2.48 6.94
N ASP A 39 -7.28 -1.23 7.22
CA ASP A 39 -8.07 -0.41 6.31
C ASP A 39 -7.22 0.31 5.26
N ILE A 40 -6.03 0.78 5.64
CA ILE A 40 -5.16 1.60 4.77
C ILE A 40 -3.91 0.82 4.36
N GLY A 41 -3.26 0.17 5.33
CA GLY A 41 -2.02 -0.59 5.09
C GLY A 41 -2.17 -1.78 4.14
N CYS A 42 -3.36 -2.36 4.02
CA CYS A 42 -3.64 -3.45 3.09
C CYS A 42 -3.38 -3.07 1.62
N TYR A 43 -3.66 -1.82 1.24
CA TYR A 43 -3.38 -1.30 -0.11
C TYR A 43 -1.88 -1.15 -0.35
N PHE A 44 -1.12 -0.85 0.70
CA PHE A 44 0.32 -0.63 0.61
C PHE A 44 1.05 -1.94 0.35
N ILE A 45 0.64 -2.99 1.07
CA ILE A 45 1.17 -4.33 0.91
C ILE A 45 0.78 -4.86 -0.48
N SER A 46 -0.48 -4.70 -0.89
CA SER A 46 -0.95 -5.11 -2.22
C SER A 46 -0.18 -4.38 -3.33
N LEU A 47 -0.01 -3.06 -3.22
CA LEU A 47 0.74 -2.26 -4.18
C LEU A 47 2.21 -2.68 -4.25
N ALA A 48 2.87 -2.93 -3.11
CA ALA A 48 4.24 -3.41 -3.09
C ALA A 48 4.36 -4.78 -3.79
N ARG A 49 3.51 -5.74 -3.44
CA ARG A 49 3.46 -7.08 -4.07
C ARG A 49 3.27 -6.97 -5.58
N LEU A 50 2.40 -6.06 -6.02
CA LEU A 50 2.13 -5.79 -7.43
C LEU A 50 3.32 -5.16 -8.16
N ILE A 51 4.00 -4.17 -7.57
CA ILE A 51 5.17 -3.52 -8.18
C ILE A 51 6.34 -4.49 -8.30
N PHE A 52 6.59 -5.27 -7.25
CA PHE A 52 7.67 -6.25 -7.22
C PHE A 52 7.34 -7.52 -8.01
N ASP A 53 6.06 -7.78 -8.30
CA ASP A 53 5.55 -9.04 -8.84
C ASP A 53 6.10 -10.26 -8.06
N ALA A 54 6.11 -10.13 -6.74
CA ALA A 54 6.68 -11.11 -5.83
C ALA A 54 6.10 -10.97 -4.43
N GLU A 55 6.30 -11.99 -3.60
CA GLU A 55 5.98 -11.95 -2.17
C GLU A 55 7.19 -11.46 -1.36
N PRO A 56 6.96 -10.75 -0.24
CA PRO A 56 8.05 -10.34 0.64
C PRO A 56 8.66 -11.56 1.33
N LEU A 57 9.99 -11.58 1.42
CA LEU A 57 10.78 -12.59 2.11
C LEU A 57 10.82 -12.35 3.62
N ARG A 58 10.79 -11.09 4.04
CA ARG A 58 10.81 -10.67 5.46
C ARG A 58 10.00 -9.40 5.66
N VAL A 59 9.45 -9.23 6.85
CA VAL A 59 8.72 -8.02 7.24
C VAL A 59 9.12 -7.53 8.61
N MET A 60 9.12 -6.21 8.79
CA MET A 60 9.29 -5.54 10.07
C MET A 60 8.14 -4.56 10.26
N GLY A 61 7.56 -4.53 11.46
CA GLY A 61 6.43 -3.66 11.77
C GLY A 61 6.60 -2.92 13.10
N LYS A 62 6.07 -1.70 13.17
CA LYS A 62 5.80 -0.99 14.42
C LYS A 62 4.34 -0.52 14.38
N ILE A 63 3.60 -0.84 15.43
CA ILE A 63 2.18 -0.51 15.54
C ILE A 63 1.94 0.23 16.86
N GLU A 64 1.28 1.37 16.79
CA GLU A 64 0.76 2.09 17.94
C GLU A 64 -0.75 1.92 18.00
N PHE A 65 -1.20 1.30 19.08
CA PHE A 65 -2.62 1.14 19.36
C PHE A 65 -3.16 2.33 20.14
N ASP A 66 -4.39 2.73 19.82
CA ASP A 66 -5.08 3.76 20.58
C ASP A 66 -5.44 3.22 21.98
N PRO A 67 -5.07 3.91 23.08
CA PRO A 67 -5.30 3.42 24.43
C PRO A 67 -6.79 3.35 24.79
N VAL A 68 -7.63 4.20 24.19
CA VAL A 68 -9.06 4.32 24.45
C VAL A 68 -9.84 3.46 23.46
N PHE A 69 -9.69 3.71 22.16
CA PHE A 69 -10.48 3.06 21.13
C PHE A 69 -10.05 1.62 20.88
N LYS A 70 -8.76 1.29 21.06
CA LYS A 70 -8.08 0.00 20.85
C LYS A 70 -7.52 -0.32 19.46
N PRO A 71 -8.12 0.05 18.29
CA PRO A 71 -7.48 -0.14 16.99
C PRO A 71 -6.14 0.58 16.87
N ASP A 72 -5.34 0.18 15.88
CA ASP A 72 -4.12 0.91 15.58
C ASP A 72 -4.41 2.30 15.01
N ARG A 73 -3.69 3.29 15.55
CA ARG A 73 -3.75 4.70 15.12
C ARG A 73 -2.60 5.07 14.20
N LEU A 74 -1.48 4.35 14.29
CA LEU A 74 -0.28 4.53 13.48
C LEU A 74 0.41 3.18 13.31
N CYS A 75 0.71 2.82 12.07
CA CYS A 75 1.53 1.67 11.75
C CYS A 75 2.57 2.06 10.72
N SER A 76 3.82 1.65 10.96
CA SER A 76 4.88 1.70 9.97
C SER A 76 5.44 0.29 9.74
N GLY A 77 5.80 0.00 8.49
CA GLY A 77 6.34 -1.29 8.13
C GLY A 77 7.41 -1.24 7.05
N ILE A 78 8.25 -2.27 7.06
CA ILE A 78 9.28 -2.54 6.05
C ILE A 78 9.03 -3.94 5.50
N LEU A 79 8.90 -4.08 4.19
CA LEU A 79 8.76 -5.33 3.48
C LEU A 79 10.02 -5.56 2.64
N VAL A 80 10.71 -6.67 2.85
CA VAL A 80 11.94 -7.02 2.14
C VAL A 80 11.61 -8.03 1.07
N PHE A 81 11.89 -7.71 -0.19
CA PHE A 81 11.75 -8.60 -1.34
C PHE A 81 13.13 -9.05 -1.84
N GLY A 82 13.17 -10.07 -2.70
CA GLY A 82 14.43 -10.53 -3.29
C GLY A 82 15.14 -9.45 -4.13
N GLN A 83 14.40 -8.48 -4.67
CA GLN A 83 14.92 -7.45 -5.58
C GLN A 83 15.00 -6.05 -4.95
N GLY A 84 14.56 -5.85 -3.70
CA GLY A 84 14.51 -4.53 -3.06
C GLY A 84 13.66 -4.49 -1.79
N THR A 85 13.29 -3.29 -1.35
CA THR A 85 12.52 -3.08 -0.11
C THR A 85 11.30 -2.22 -0.39
N SER A 86 10.29 -2.27 0.48
CA SER A 86 9.16 -1.35 0.46
C SER A 86 8.95 -0.86 1.88
N THR A 87 8.72 0.43 2.07
CA THR A 87 8.34 0.97 3.38
C THR A 87 6.95 1.55 3.31
N PHE A 88 6.27 1.63 4.44
CA PHE A 88 4.98 2.30 4.49
C PHE A 88 4.70 2.84 5.88
N THR A 89 3.81 3.82 5.91
CA THR A 89 3.23 4.38 7.12
C THR A 89 1.75 4.66 6.88
N CYS A 90 0.86 4.00 7.62
CA CYS A 90 -0.56 4.31 7.64
C CYS A 90 -0.97 4.88 8.98
N SER A 91 -1.89 5.83 8.98
CA SER A 91 -2.45 6.38 10.21
C SER A 91 -3.91 6.80 10.06
N THR A 92 -4.66 6.70 11.14
CA THR A 92 -6.05 7.17 11.24
C THR A 92 -6.20 8.48 12.01
N GLN A 93 -5.11 9.00 12.59
CA GLN A 93 -5.11 10.16 13.50
C GLN A 93 -4.08 11.25 13.15
N LEU A 94 -3.36 11.10 12.03
CA LEU A 94 -2.47 12.13 11.49
C LEU A 94 -3.18 13.02 10.45
N VAL A 95 -2.60 14.20 10.21
CA VAL A 95 -3.11 15.16 9.21
C VAL A 95 -3.11 14.56 7.79
N PRO A 96 -4.20 14.70 7.00
CA PRO A 96 -4.31 14.11 5.67
C PRO A 96 -3.13 14.40 4.74
N TYR A 97 -2.46 13.34 4.30
CA TYR A 97 -1.33 13.35 3.40
C TYR A 97 -1.30 12.01 2.66
N GLN A 98 -1.03 12.08 1.37
CA GLN A 98 -0.88 10.92 0.51
C GLN A 98 0.33 11.09 -0.39
N ARG A 99 1.09 10.01 -0.58
CA ARG A 99 2.12 9.94 -1.61
C ARG A 99 2.57 8.51 -1.83
N VAL A 100 2.89 8.15 -3.06
CA VAL A 100 3.67 6.95 -3.40
C VAL A 100 4.93 7.41 -4.12
N ASN A 101 6.08 6.98 -3.63
CA ASN A 101 7.34 7.10 -4.39
C ASN A 101 7.81 5.72 -4.82
N ILE A 102 8.25 5.58 -6.07
CA ILE A 102 8.85 4.36 -6.60
C ILE A 102 10.19 4.78 -7.16
N LEU A 103 11.27 4.41 -6.48
CA LEU A 103 12.63 4.82 -6.82
C LEU A 103 13.36 3.66 -7.49
N GLY A 104 13.94 3.91 -8.66
CA GLY A 104 14.82 2.98 -9.37
C GLY A 104 16.18 3.61 -9.61
N THR A 105 17.10 2.84 -10.18
CA THR A 105 18.48 3.30 -10.45
C THR A 105 18.57 4.31 -11.59
N LYS A 106 17.54 4.37 -12.45
CA LYS A 106 17.50 5.20 -13.67
C LYS A 106 16.39 6.26 -13.68
N GLY A 107 15.57 6.30 -12.63
CA GLY A 107 14.41 7.16 -12.59
C GLY A 107 13.58 6.96 -11.33
N ARG A 108 12.60 7.83 -11.14
CA ARG A 108 11.63 7.75 -10.06
C ARG A 108 10.24 8.00 -10.61
N ILE A 109 9.24 7.36 -9.99
CA ILE A 109 7.83 7.65 -10.17
C ILE A 109 7.30 8.22 -8.85
N GLU A 110 6.61 9.35 -8.92
CA GLU A 110 5.90 9.92 -7.78
C GLU A 110 4.42 10.00 -8.10
N ILE A 111 3.56 9.42 -7.25
CA ILE A 111 2.10 9.52 -7.35
C ILE A 111 1.63 10.37 -6.17
N GLU A 112 1.09 11.55 -6.47
CA GLU A 112 0.69 12.53 -5.44
C GLU A 112 -0.56 12.09 -4.68
N ILE A 113 -1.54 11.49 -5.38
CA ILE A 113 -2.83 11.11 -4.80
C ILE A 113 -3.19 9.69 -5.27
N PRO A 114 -2.63 8.65 -4.63
CA PRO A 114 -2.82 7.25 -5.04
C PRO A 114 -4.23 6.71 -4.75
N SER A 115 -4.94 7.24 -3.76
CA SER A 115 -6.28 6.77 -3.38
C SER A 115 -7.26 7.92 -3.19
N MET A 116 -8.51 7.70 -3.60
CA MET A 116 -9.58 8.71 -3.51
C MET A 116 -9.19 10.08 -4.11
N PRO A 117 -8.73 10.15 -5.38
CA PRO A 117 -8.59 11.45 -6.04
C PRO A 117 -9.94 12.18 -5.97
N ARG A 118 -9.94 13.43 -5.48
CA ARG A 118 -11.12 14.29 -5.53
C ARG A 118 -11.39 14.55 -7.00
N LEU A 119 -12.18 13.71 -7.65
CA LEU A 119 -12.59 13.91 -9.04
C LEU A 119 -13.66 15.01 -9.09
N SER A 120 -13.28 16.24 -8.78
CA SER A 120 -14.14 17.42 -8.97
C SER A 120 -13.95 18.03 -10.37
N SER A 121 -12.76 17.91 -10.94
CA SER A 121 -12.40 18.41 -12.27
C SER A 121 -11.40 17.46 -12.99
N PRO A 122 -11.35 17.42 -14.34
CA PRO A 122 -10.31 16.70 -15.10
C PRO A 122 -8.86 17.04 -14.73
N GLU A 123 -8.62 18.21 -14.13
CA GLU A 123 -7.29 18.62 -13.63
C GLU A 123 -6.92 18.03 -12.26
N ASP A 124 -7.85 17.36 -11.57
CA ASP A 124 -7.60 16.65 -10.30
C ASP A 124 -7.10 15.21 -10.52
N ALA A 125 -6.79 14.83 -11.77
CA ALA A 125 -6.18 13.55 -12.07
C ALA A 125 -4.81 13.46 -11.38
N PRO A 126 -4.55 12.39 -10.60
CA PRO A 126 -3.28 12.24 -9.90
C PRO A 126 -2.09 12.37 -10.86
N THR A 127 -1.16 13.23 -10.44
CA THR A 127 0.09 13.41 -11.16
C THR A 127 0.99 12.21 -10.95
N VAL A 128 1.51 11.64 -12.04
CA VAL A 128 2.64 10.72 -12.03
C VAL A 128 3.88 11.47 -12.50
N GLN A 129 4.85 11.74 -11.62
CA GLN A 129 6.09 12.41 -12.01
C GLN A 129 7.18 11.37 -12.30
N GLU A 130 7.54 11.20 -13.57
CA GLU A 130 8.61 10.29 -14.00
C GLU A 130 9.84 11.10 -14.43
N SER A 131 10.93 11.05 -13.63
CA SER A 131 12.24 11.64 -13.97
C SER A 131 12.23 13.06 -14.59
N LEU A 132 11.39 13.98 -14.10
CA LEU A 132 11.15 15.36 -14.57
C LEU A 132 10.07 15.56 -15.65
N LYS A 133 9.41 14.49 -16.13
CA LYS A 133 8.25 14.59 -17.03
C LYS A 133 6.96 14.28 -16.26
N LYS A 134 6.02 15.24 -16.27
CA LYS A 134 4.68 15.06 -15.71
C LYS A 134 3.85 14.22 -16.68
N LEU A 135 3.43 13.03 -16.26
CA LEU A 135 2.50 12.18 -17.01
C LEU A 135 1.17 12.15 -16.26
N SER A 136 0.07 12.39 -16.96
CA SER A 136 -1.27 12.18 -16.44
C SER A 136 -1.80 10.84 -16.96
N TRP A 137 -2.28 10.00 -16.04
CA TRP A 137 -2.93 8.74 -16.38
C TRP A 137 -4.41 8.81 -16.07
N LYS A 138 -5.26 8.23 -16.93
CA LYS A 138 -6.67 8.00 -16.61
C LYS A 138 -6.76 6.76 -15.73
N TYR A 139 -7.30 6.93 -14.53
CA TYR A 139 -7.51 5.85 -13.58
C TYR A 139 -8.59 4.90 -14.07
N ALA A 140 -8.42 3.62 -13.78
CA ALA A 140 -9.52 2.68 -13.90
C ALA A 140 -10.56 3.01 -12.82
N THR A 141 -11.80 3.30 -13.21
CA THR A 141 -12.90 3.51 -12.27
C THR A 141 -13.32 2.19 -11.64
N SER A 142 -13.99 2.24 -10.48
CA SER A 142 -14.60 1.05 -9.86
C SER A 142 -15.53 0.31 -10.83
N THR A 143 -16.18 1.04 -11.76
CA THR A 143 -16.99 0.48 -12.85
C THR A 143 -16.17 -0.34 -13.83
N GLN A 144 -14.95 0.09 -14.20
CA GLN A 144 -14.08 -0.66 -15.10
C GLN A 144 -13.61 -1.97 -14.46
N TYR A 145 -13.25 -1.96 -13.17
CA TYR A 145 -12.88 -3.18 -12.47
C TYR A 145 -14.04 -4.19 -12.37
N ARG A 146 -15.25 -3.72 -12.07
CA ARG A 146 -16.47 -4.55 -12.08
C ARG A 146 -16.74 -5.13 -13.47
N GLY A 147 -16.58 -4.32 -14.51
CA GLY A 147 -16.68 -4.76 -15.91
C GLY A 147 -15.69 -5.88 -16.23
N SER A 148 -14.41 -5.70 -15.92
CA SER A 148 -13.37 -6.71 -16.14
C SER A 148 -13.66 -8.02 -15.41
N PHE A 149 -14.12 -7.96 -14.15
CA PHE A 149 -14.51 -9.16 -13.41
C PHE A 149 -15.66 -9.92 -14.09
N LEU A 150 -16.71 -9.20 -14.50
CA LEU A 150 -17.88 -9.78 -15.19
C LEU A 150 -17.46 -10.41 -16.53
N THR A 151 -16.63 -9.72 -17.31
CA THR A 151 -16.12 -10.25 -18.58
C THR A 151 -15.31 -11.53 -18.37
N CYS A 152 -14.38 -11.54 -17.41
CA CYS A 152 -13.61 -12.75 -17.11
C CYS A 152 -14.52 -13.90 -16.67
N ARG A 153 -15.56 -13.62 -15.87
CA ARG A 153 -16.52 -14.65 -15.45
C ARG A 153 -17.31 -15.23 -16.62
N LEU A 154 -17.79 -14.39 -17.53
CA LEU A 154 -18.53 -14.81 -18.73
C LEU A 154 -17.66 -15.64 -19.69
N ASN A 155 -16.38 -15.28 -19.81
CA ASN A 155 -15.44 -15.94 -20.73
C ASN A 155 -14.66 -17.10 -20.08
N ASN A 156 -14.93 -17.41 -18.81
CA ASN A 156 -14.19 -18.41 -18.02
C ASN A 156 -12.66 -18.15 -17.98
N GLU A 157 -12.28 -16.87 -17.93
CA GLU A 157 -10.89 -16.41 -17.84
C GLU A 157 -10.47 -16.15 -16.40
N LYS A 158 -9.16 -16.07 -16.16
CA LYS A 158 -8.63 -15.67 -14.85
C LYS A 158 -8.99 -14.21 -14.57
N VAL A 159 -9.57 -13.96 -13.41
CA VAL A 159 -9.82 -12.59 -12.94
C VAL A 159 -8.50 -11.87 -12.62
N PRO A 160 -8.44 -10.54 -12.74
CA PRO A 160 -7.22 -9.77 -12.47
C PRO A 160 -6.69 -9.91 -11.04
N THR A 161 -7.57 -10.25 -10.09
CA THR A 161 -7.35 -10.25 -8.64
C THR A 161 -8.03 -11.50 -8.06
N PRO A 162 -7.38 -12.67 -8.16
CA PRO A 162 -7.95 -13.91 -7.70
C PRO A 162 -7.97 -13.97 -6.16
N LEU A 163 -8.74 -14.90 -5.58
CA LEU A 163 -8.90 -14.98 -4.12
C LEU A 163 -7.56 -15.21 -3.41
N GLU A 164 -6.67 -15.96 -4.04
CA GLU A 164 -5.33 -16.25 -3.53
C GLU A 164 -4.51 -14.98 -3.30
N ASP A 165 -4.74 -13.93 -4.09
CA ASP A 165 -4.08 -12.64 -3.90
C ASP A 165 -4.51 -11.98 -2.58
N ALA A 166 -5.80 -12.02 -2.27
CA ALA A 166 -6.32 -11.50 -1.00
C ALA A 166 -5.77 -12.31 0.20
N VAL A 167 -5.73 -13.63 0.09
CA VAL A 167 -5.17 -14.51 1.13
C VAL A 167 -3.68 -14.23 1.35
N ALA A 168 -2.90 -14.04 0.27
CA ALA A 168 -1.49 -13.69 0.38
C ALA A 168 -1.31 -12.31 1.04
N ASN A 169 -2.14 -11.33 0.69
CA ASN A 169 -2.11 -10.01 1.33
C ASN A 169 -2.36 -10.10 2.85
N MET A 170 -3.33 -10.92 3.26
CA MET A 170 -3.65 -11.16 4.67
C MET A 170 -2.50 -11.82 5.44
N LYS A 171 -1.80 -12.79 4.83
CA LYS A 171 -0.61 -13.40 5.45
C LYS A 171 0.49 -12.38 5.74
N VAL A 172 0.70 -11.42 4.83
CA VAL A 172 1.70 -10.36 5.02
C VAL A 172 1.26 -9.38 6.11
N LEU A 173 -0.01 -9.01 6.17
CA LEU A 173 -0.58 -8.19 7.26
C LEU A 173 -0.36 -8.84 8.63
N GLU A 174 -0.69 -10.12 8.76
CA GLU A 174 -0.48 -10.90 9.99
C GLU A 174 0.99 -10.96 10.38
N ALA A 175 1.89 -11.16 9.40
CA ALA A 175 3.33 -11.17 9.64
C ALA A 175 3.84 -9.80 10.15
N VAL A 176 3.31 -8.69 9.63
CA VAL A 176 3.64 -7.33 10.13
C VAL A 176 3.17 -7.15 11.58
N ILE A 177 1.95 -7.59 11.90
CA ILE A 177 1.41 -7.56 13.27
C ILE A 177 2.27 -8.39 14.22
N GLN A 178 2.63 -9.60 13.81
CA GLN A 178 3.46 -10.50 14.60
C GLN A 178 4.86 -9.92 14.82
N SER A 179 5.45 -9.33 13.79
CA SER A 179 6.74 -8.64 13.89
C SER A 179 6.70 -7.48 14.90
N ALA A 180 5.63 -6.67 14.88
CA ALA A 180 5.47 -5.56 15.82
C ALA A 180 5.36 -6.03 17.28
N LYS A 181 4.69 -7.17 17.54
CA LYS A 181 4.59 -7.77 18.88
C LYS A 181 5.92 -8.26 19.43
N MET A 182 6.80 -8.77 18.57
CA MET A 182 8.12 -9.29 18.96
C MET A 182 9.13 -8.20 19.34
N LYS A 183 8.78 -6.91 19.23
CA LYS A 183 9.64 -5.75 19.60
C LYS A 183 11.05 -5.88 19.04
N ALA A 184 11.17 -6.16 17.74
CA ALA A 184 12.45 -6.41 17.05
C ALA A 184 13.30 -5.13 16.82
N GLY A 185 13.52 -4.32 17.87
CA GLY A 185 14.39 -3.15 17.86
C GLY A 185 15.21 -3.08 19.14
N ALA A 186 16.48 -2.66 19.03
CA ALA A 186 17.32 -2.45 20.20
C ALA A 186 16.80 -1.23 20.99
N SER A 187 16.59 -1.39 22.31
CA SER A 187 16.42 -0.24 23.19
C SER A 187 17.76 0.47 23.31
N LEU A 188 17.82 1.74 22.89
CA LEU A 188 18.99 2.59 23.04
C LEU A 188 18.99 3.37 24.36
N LEU A 189 17.95 3.18 25.19
CA LEU A 189 17.83 3.80 26.51
C LEU A 189 18.09 2.72 27.56
N SER A 190 19.18 2.92 28.30
CA SER A 190 19.55 2.26 29.56
C SER A 190 18.89 2.94 30.74
#